data_AF-A0A8T6REF3-F1
#
_entry.id   AF-A0A8T6REF3-F1
#
_cell.length_a   1.000
_cell.length_b   1.000
_cell.length_c   1.000
_cell.angle_alpha   90.00
_cell.angle_beta   90.00
_cell.angle_gamma   90.00
#
_symmetry.space_group_name_H-M   'P 1'
#
loop_
_entity.id
_entity.type
_entity.pdbx_description
1 polymer ?
#
loop_
_entity_poly.entity_id
_entity_poly.type
_entity_poly.pdbx_seq_one_letter_code
_entity_poly.pdbx_strand_id
1 'polypeptide(L)'
;MKVIKLIEVKEKKIQVDIFVPLEACACIYEHFINSAFEVLMEYMDHVNFETKSLNSAEAQKLNLKQNSIVINGEKILTSSFALKKELLQLLK
;
A
#
# COMPACT_ATOMS: atom_id res chain seq x y z
N MET A 1 25.44 -27.46 8.36
CA MET A 1 24.82 -26.87 7.14
C MET A 1 24.55 -25.40 7.41
N LYS A 2 25.21 -24.51 6.67
CA LYS A 2 24.99 -23.06 6.75
C LYS A 2 23.74 -22.71 5.97
N VAL A 3 22.66 -22.33 6.65
CA VAL A 3 21.56 -21.59 6.02
C VAL A 3 21.94 -20.12 6.15
N ILE A 4 22.68 -19.62 5.16
CA ILE A 4 23.00 -18.21 5.06
C ILE A 4 21.69 -17.54 4.68
N LYS A 5 21.02 -16.95 5.67
CA LYS A 5 19.87 -16.05 5.44
C LYS A 5 20.42 -14.97 4.50
N LEU A 6 19.98 -14.96 3.23
CA LEU A 6 20.17 -13.80 2.37
C LEU A 6 19.37 -12.68 3.02
N ILE A 7 20.06 -11.90 3.85
CA ILE A 7 19.57 -10.61 4.27
C ILE A 7 19.80 -9.75 3.03
N GLU A 8 18.86 -9.78 2.09
CA GLU A 8 18.79 -8.76 1.06
C GLU A 8 18.75 -7.44 1.83
N VAL A 9 19.85 -6.69 1.76
CA VAL A 9 19.88 -5.27 2.12
C VAL A 9 19.07 -4.56 1.05
N LYS A 10 17.75 -4.80 1.04
CA LYS A 10 16.83 -3.92 0.33
C LYS A 10 16.96 -2.60 1.04
N GLU A 11 17.37 -1.58 0.31
CA GLU A 11 17.05 -0.19 0.66
C GLU A 11 15.63 -0.20 1.26
N LYS A 12 15.48 0.37 2.46
CA LYS A 12 14.20 0.34 3.20
C LYS A 12 13.15 1.12 2.40
N LYS A 13 12.60 0.49 1.37
CA LYS A 13 11.51 1.02 0.58
C LYS A 13 10.29 1.14 1.47
N ILE A 14 9.53 2.21 1.27
CA ILE A 14 8.28 2.44 1.98
C ILE A 14 7.29 1.37 1.51
N GLN A 15 6.72 0.62 2.45
CA GLN A 15 5.69 -0.36 2.12
C GLN A 15 4.34 0.34 2.03
N VAL A 16 3.62 0.15 0.92
CA VAL A 16 2.30 0.72 0.68
C VAL A 16 1.30 -0.39 0.33
N ASP A 17 0.38 -0.68 1.24
CA ASP A 17 -0.65 -1.69 1.02
C ASP A 17 -1.97 -1.02 0.64
N ILE A 18 -2.54 -1.40 -0.51
CA ILE A 18 -3.82 -0.87 -1.01
C ILE A 18 -4.92 -1.89 -0.69
N PHE A 19 -5.85 -1.53 0.18
CA PHE A 19 -6.98 -2.36 0.56
C PHE A 19 -8.24 -1.99 -0.21
N VAL A 20 -8.83 -2.96 -0.90
CA VAL A 20 -10.08 -2.83 -1.66
C VAL A 20 -10.93 -4.10 -1.50
N PRO A 21 -12.26 -4.05 -1.76
CA PRO A 21 -13.10 -5.24 -1.76
C PRO A 21 -12.83 -6.09 -3.01
N LEU A 22 -11.77 -6.90 -3.00
CA LEU A 22 -11.36 -7.77 -4.13
C LEU A 22 -12.42 -8.80 -4.53
N GLU A 23 -13.40 -9.04 -3.65
CA GLU A 23 -14.54 -9.91 -3.86
C GLU A 23 -15.69 -9.22 -4.61
N ALA A 24 -15.67 -7.89 -4.69
CA ALA A 24 -16.60 -7.11 -5.49
C ALA A 24 -16.09 -6.96 -6.93
N CYS A 25 -16.96 -6.45 -7.82
CA CYS A 25 -16.54 -6.08 -9.17
C CYS A 25 -15.40 -5.05 -9.11
N ALA A 26 -14.38 -5.24 -9.95
CA ALA A 26 -13.28 -4.28 -10.10
C ALA A 26 -13.76 -2.85 -10.38
N CYS A 27 -14.89 -2.72 -11.08
CA CYS A 27 -15.55 -1.45 -11.36
C CYS A 27 -15.90 -0.61 -10.12
N ILE A 28 -16.05 -1.24 -8.94
CA ILE A 28 -16.34 -0.55 -7.69
C ILE A 28 -15.11 0.18 -7.14
N TYR A 29 -13.91 -0.33 -7.41
CA TYR A 29 -12.67 0.18 -6.82
C TYR A 29 -11.60 0.58 -7.84
N GLU A 30 -11.85 0.41 -9.14
CA GLU A 30 -10.87 0.71 -10.20
C GLU A 30 -10.38 2.15 -10.13
N HIS A 31 -11.27 3.11 -9.91
CA HIS A 31 -10.91 4.53 -9.86
C HIS A 31 -9.96 4.80 -8.68
N PHE A 32 -10.23 4.18 -7.54
CA PHE A 32 -9.38 4.32 -6.35
C PHE A 32 -7.99 3.73 -6.58
N ILE A 33 -7.93 2.51 -7.12
CA ILE A 33 -6.67 1.83 -7.43
C ILE A 33 -5.87 2.61 -8.47
N ASN A 34 -6.50 3.03 -9.56
CA ASN A 34 -5.83 3.76 -10.64
C ASN A 34 -5.23 5.07 -10.12
N SER A 35 -5.99 5.83 -9.31
CA SER A 35 -5.46 7.04 -8.67
C SER A 35 -4.32 6.76 -7.69
N ALA A 36 -4.35 5.64 -6.94
CA ALA A 36 -3.24 5.26 -6.07
C ALA A 36 -2.01 4.86 -6.88
N PHE A 37 -2.17 4.08 -7.96
CA PHE A 37 -1.08 3.66 -8.82
C PHE A 37 -0.43 4.83 -9.57
N GLU A 38 -1.20 5.81 -10.03
CA GLU A 38 -0.64 7.01 -10.66
C GLU A 38 0.42 7.67 -9.76
N VAL A 39 0.11 7.80 -8.47
CA VAL A 39 1.05 8.33 -7.47
C VAL A 39 2.21 7.36 -7.25
N LEU A 40 1.94 6.06 -7.05
CA LEU A 40 2.99 5.09 -6.74
C LEU A 40 4.00 4.92 -7.86
N MET A 41 3.57 5.05 -9.13
CA MET A 41 4.48 5.01 -10.28
C MET A 41 5.51 6.14 -10.26
N GLU A 42 5.16 7.34 -9.74
CA GLU A 42 6.13 8.43 -9.56
C GLU A 42 7.23 8.10 -8.55
N TYR A 43 7.01 7.12 -7.66
CA TYR A 43 7.91 6.75 -6.56
C TYR A 43 8.37 5.29 -6.59
N MET A 44 8.24 4.59 -7.73
CA MET A 44 8.45 3.14 -7.84
C MET A 44 9.83 2.66 -7.36
N ASP A 45 10.86 3.51 -7.47
CA ASP A 45 12.21 3.20 -6.98
C ASP A 45 12.29 3.21 -5.44
N HIS A 46 11.37 3.89 -4.76
CA HIS A 46 11.38 4.11 -3.32
C HIS A 46 10.26 3.39 -2.56
N VAL A 47 9.27 2.85 -3.27
CA VAL A 47 8.12 2.17 -2.66
C VAL A 47 8.05 0.70 -3.08
N ASN A 48 7.56 -0.14 -2.17
CA ASN A 48 6.98 -1.44 -2.52
C ASN A 48 5.48 -1.32 -2.31
N PHE A 49 4.68 -1.87 -3.22
CA PHE A 49 3.24 -1.84 -3.07
C PHE A 49 2.60 -3.20 -3.35
N GLU A 50 1.49 -3.45 -2.67
CA GLU A 50 0.66 -4.64 -2.86
C GLU A 50 -0.82 -4.26 -2.76
N THR A 51 -1.69 -4.94 -3.50
CA THR A 51 -3.14 -4.82 -3.33
C THR A 51 -3.66 -6.00 -2.51
N LYS A 52 -4.44 -5.69 -1.46
CA LYS A 52 -4.97 -6.65 -0.49
C LYS A 52 -6.48 -6.56 -0.39
N SER A 53 -7.11 -7.65 0.05
CA SER A 53 -8.56 -7.68 0.30
C SER A 53 -8.93 -6.91 1.57
N LEU A 54 -10.00 -6.13 1.49
CA LEU A 54 -10.64 -5.48 2.64
C LEU A 54 -11.20 -6.48 3.68
N ASN A 55 -11.44 -7.72 3.29
CA ASN A 55 -11.90 -8.78 4.18
C ASN A 55 -10.77 -9.59 4.82
N SER A 56 -9.51 -9.28 4.49
CA SER A 56 -8.35 -9.95 5.07
C SER A 56 -8.26 -9.76 6.59
N ALA A 57 -7.60 -10.69 7.29
CA ALA A 57 -7.36 -10.57 8.73
C ALA A 57 -6.54 -9.32 9.09
N GLU A 58 -5.68 -8.87 8.19
CA GLU A 58 -4.92 -7.61 8.34
C GLU A 58 -5.83 -6.39 8.33
N ALA A 59 -6.75 -6.31 7.36
CA ALA A 59 -7.74 -5.24 7.27
C ALA A 59 -8.64 -5.17 8.52
N GLN A 60 -9.01 -6.33 9.07
CA GLN A 60 -9.80 -6.42 10.30
C GLN A 60 -9.03 -5.90 11.52
N LYS A 61 -7.74 -6.26 11.65
CA LYS A 61 -6.87 -5.76 12.74
C LYS A 61 -6.70 -4.24 12.69
N LEU A 62 -6.67 -3.68 11.47
CA LEU A 62 -6.59 -2.24 11.23
C LEU A 62 -7.95 -1.53 11.22
N ASN A 63 -9.04 -2.26 11.45
CA ASN A 63 -10.42 -1.75 11.44
C ASN A 63 -10.78 -0.97 10.16
N LEU A 64 -10.31 -1.45 9.01
CA LEU A 64 -10.58 -0.85 7.70
C LEU A 64 -12.03 -1.13 7.28
N LYS A 65 -12.78 -0.07 6.93
CA LYS A 65 -14.20 -0.16 6.54
C LYS A 65 -14.50 0.23 5.10
N GLN A 66 -13.50 0.77 4.41
CA GLN A 66 -13.61 1.31 3.06
C GLN A 66 -12.25 1.21 2.36
N ASN A 67 -12.23 1.44 1.04
CA ASN A 67 -10.99 1.53 0.26
C ASN A 67 -9.97 2.41 0.98
N SER A 68 -8.81 1.83 1.28
CA SER A 68 -7.79 2.44 2.13
C SER A 68 -6.41 2.13 1.60
N ILE A 69 -5.45 3.00 1.87
CA ILE A 69 -4.03 2.81 1.61
C ILE A 69 -3.33 2.83 2.97
N VAL A 70 -2.47 1.86 3.23
CA VAL A 70 -1.76 1.72 4.50
C VAL A 70 -0.26 1.82 4.24
N ILE A 71 0.40 2.79 4.87
CA ILE A 71 1.84 2.99 4.76
C ILE A 71 2.52 2.34 5.98
N ASN A 72 3.53 1.51 5.71
CA ASN A 72 4.33 0.78 6.70
C ASN A 72 3.49 -0.01 7.72
N GLY A 73 2.29 -0.44 7.34
CA GLY A 73 1.39 -1.21 8.21
C GLY A 73 0.67 -0.42 9.30
N GLU A 74 0.85 0.90 9.39
CA GLU A 74 0.32 1.71 10.51
C GLU A 74 -0.49 2.91 10.04
N LYS A 75 -0.02 3.64 9.02
CA LYS A 75 -0.63 4.90 8.61
C LYS A 75 -1.70 4.71 7.55
N ILE A 76 -2.95 4.92 7.92
CA ILE A 76 -4.13 4.71 7.06
C ILE A 76 -4.49 6.02 6.35
N LEU A 77 -4.67 5.93 5.03
CA LEU A 77 -5.07 7.02 4.14
C LEU A 77 -6.27 6.58 3.30
N THR A 78 -7.14 7.51 2.95
CA THR A 78 -8.37 7.21 2.18
C THR A 78 -8.38 7.86 0.79
N SER A 79 -7.29 8.51 0.37
CA SER A 79 -7.17 9.14 -0.94
C SER A 79 -5.75 9.13 -1.49
N SER A 80 -5.63 9.16 -2.82
CA SER A 80 -4.35 9.29 -3.55
C SER A 80 -3.66 10.63 -3.27
N PHE A 81 -4.43 11.71 -3.08
CA PHE A 81 -3.86 13.01 -2.71
C PHE A 81 -3.14 12.96 -1.36
N ALA A 82 -3.73 12.30 -0.36
CA ALA A 82 -3.08 12.09 0.92
C ALA A 82 -1.83 11.22 0.77
N LEU A 83 -1.90 10.15 -0.04
CA LEU A 83 -0.74 9.31 -0.35
C LEU A 83 0.42 10.12 -0.93
N LYS A 84 0.17 10.96 -1.94
CA LYS A 84 1.21 11.80 -2.56
C LYS A 84 1.87 12.73 -1.55
N LYS A 85 1.06 13.40 -0.72
CA LYS A 85 1.56 14.29 0.33
C LYS A 85 2.44 13.55 1.34
N GLU A 86 2.03 12.34 1.72
CA GLU A 86 2.77 11.52 2.69
C GLU A 86 4.09 10.99 2.13
N LEU A 87 4.09 10.47 0.89
CA LEU A 87 5.32 10.03 0.23
C LEU A 87 6.32 11.19 0.06
N LEU A 88 5.85 12.39 -0.30
CA LEU A 88 6.69 13.58 -0.36
C LEU A 88 7.33 13.98 0.98
N GLN A 89 6.66 13.69 2.10
CA GLN A 89 7.20 13.97 3.43
C GLN A 89 8.20 12.92 3.90
N LEU A 90 7.96 11.65 3.54
CA LEU A 90 8.82 10.53 3.94
C LEU A 90 10.09 10.41 3.09
N LEU A 91 10.06 10.90 1.85
CA LEU A 91 11.19 10.84 0.90
C LEU A 91 12.00 12.15 0.82
N LYS A 92 11.70 13.11 1.70
CA LYS A 92 12.50 14.35 1.88
C LYS A 92 13.66 14.12 2.83
#